data_AF-A0A838PJ87-F1
#
_entry.id   AF-A0A838PJ87-F1
#
_cell.length_a   1.000
_cell.length_b   1.000
_cell.length_c   1.000
_cell.angle_alpha   90.00
_cell.angle_beta   90.00
_cell.angle_gamma   90.00
#
_symmetry.space_group_name_H-M   'P 1'
#
loop_
_entity.id
_entity.type
_entity.pdbx_description
1 polymer ?
#
loop_
_entity_poly.entity_id
_entity_poly.type
_entity_poly.pdbx_seq_one_letter_code
_entity_poly.pdbx_strand_id
1 'polypeptide(L)'
;MISEDPWGIRLTDAAGQSRPKTTDDEILPTWRRYAKMRTQLYPYLVAADAEYRREGIPMMRHLTLTYPDDARASAREDEYLFGPDLLAAPVLEPGARRRELYLPGGEWVDLWRSVAYDGAGDGGLDLAGRARLVEGGRSMSLPAPEDELPLLARAGTLLALLPPDVDTLAAYGTRPGLVKLDDRRNRVDLLAFPRGDSSAGFYAGERLRSRERRGRWELGIEGSRSRRYSLQASLATLRRPFTPCRVTVGGRALPAADWSYRASDGVLETTFRARATTLVASACCKEAGGDGQGEGGGRERPARDRQGGGSASTRPAAAPGSGDLPFTGLTLLLIAGLGLSAAASGLVLSRLAARRSE
;
A
#
# COMPACT_ATOMS: atom_id res chain seq x y z
N MET A 1 17.83 24.97 34.35
CA MET A 1 16.45 25.44 34.57
C MET A 1 16.11 26.40 33.43
N ILE A 2 15.75 25.87 32.26
CA ILE A 2 15.30 26.66 31.12
C ILE A 2 13.88 26.14 30.87
N SER A 3 12.90 26.87 31.39
CA SER A 3 11.52 26.42 31.57
C SER A 3 10.53 27.31 30.85
N GLU A 4 10.92 28.02 29.80
CA GLU A 4 9.96 28.67 28.91
C GLU A 4 10.39 28.47 27.45
N ASP A 5 9.49 27.85 26.68
CA ASP A 5 9.54 27.82 25.23
C ASP A 5 9.39 29.26 24.71
N PRO A 6 10.25 29.76 23.80
CA PRO A 6 10.17 31.12 23.25
C PRO A 6 8.83 31.47 22.58
N TRP A 7 7.96 30.48 22.34
CA TRP A 7 6.63 30.69 21.76
C TRP A 7 5.48 30.73 22.79
N GLY A 8 5.78 30.67 24.10
CA GLY A 8 4.76 30.77 25.16
C GLY A 8 3.77 29.61 25.21
N ILE A 9 4.05 28.51 24.52
CA ILE A 9 3.20 27.32 24.51
C ILE A 9 3.45 26.55 25.81
N ARG A 10 2.44 26.48 26.69
CA ARG A 10 2.48 25.55 27.83
C ARG A 10 2.48 24.12 27.31
N LEU A 11 3.64 23.46 27.42
CA LEU A 11 3.83 22.06 27.08
C LEU A 11 3.33 21.11 28.18
N THR A 12 2.62 21.61 29.17
CA THR A 12 2.01 20.81 30.24
C THR A 12 0.50 20.68 30.02
N ASP A 13 -0.05 19.52 30.35
CA ASP A 13 -1.49 19.32 30.35
C ASP A 13 -2.16 20.07 31.52
N ALA A 14 -3.49 19.98 31.63
CA ALA A 14 -4.25 20.63 32.70
C ALA A 14 -3.87 20.13 34.11
N ALA A 15 -3.18 18.99 34.21
CA ALA A 15 -2.68 18.40 35.46
C ALA A 15 -1.20 18.74 35.72
N GLY A 16 -0.55 19.54 34.88
CA GLY A 16 0.85 19.94 35.03
C GLY A 16 1.86 18.91 34.52
N GLN A 17 1.43 17.85 33.84
CA GLN A 17 2.32 16.82 33.30
C GLN A 17 2.89 17.27 31.96
N SER A 18 4.20 17.11 31.76
CA SER A 18 4.85 17.42 30.47
C SER A 18 4.24 16.55 29.39
N ARG A 19 3.76 17.18 28.33
CA ARG A 19 3.32 16.48 27.13
C ARG A 19 4.49 15.73 26.53
N PRO A 20 4.28 14.51 26.03
CA PRO A 20 5.34 13.77 25.41
C PRO A 20 5.83 14.49 24.15
N LYS A 21 7.15 14.58 23.98
CA LYS A 21 7.80 15.28 22.87
C LYS A 21 8.36 14.26 21.89
N THR A 22 8.49 14.67 20.64
CA THR A 22 9.17 13.86 19.62
C THR A 22 10.65 13.63 19.90
N THR A 23 11.22 14.29 20.92
CA THR A 23 12.60 14.14 21.39
C THR A 23 12.74 13.23 22.60
N ASP A 24 11.64 12.73 23.16
CA ASP A 24 11.69 11.85 24.32
C ASP A 24 12.12 10.45 23.88
N ASP A 25 13.06 9.83 24.61
CA ASP A 25 13.68 8.56 24.22
C ASP A 25 12.68 7.42 24.03
N GLU A 26 11.56 7.45 24.77
CA GLU A 26 10.47 6.48 24.68
C GLU A 26 9.68 6.60 23.36
N ILE A 27 9.56 7.81 22.80
CA ILE A 27 8.73 8.10 21.62
C ILE A 27 9.56 8.14 20.34
N LEU A 28 10.83 8.52 20.45
CA LEU A 28 11.74 8.66 19.33
C LEU A 28 11.76 7.44 18.38
N PRO A 29 11.80 6.18 18.86
CA PRO A 29 11.76 5.01 17.98
C PRO A 29 10.46 4.92 17.18
N THR A 30 9.31 5.10 17.83
CA THR A 30 7.99 5.08 17.19
C THR A 30 7.85 6.20 16.17
N TRP A 31 8.24 7.42 16.54
CA TRP A 31 8.21 8.56 15.62
C TRP A 31 9.13 8.31 14.41
N ARG A 32 10.34 7.80 14.62
CA ARG A 32 11.28 7.45 13.54
C ARG A 32 10.69 6.42 12.59
N ARG A 33 10.03 5.37 13.11
CA ARG A 33 9.34 4.34 12.31
C ARG A 33 8.34 4.95 11.35
N TYR A 34 7.40 5.76 11.84
CA TYR A 34 6.38 6.38 10.98
C TYR A 34 6.94 7.47 10.07
N ALA A 35 7.92 8.26 10.52
CA ALA A 35 8.59 9.25 9.69
C ALA A 35 9.31 8.58 8.50
N LYS A 36 10.05 7.49 8.75
CA LYS A 36 10.72 6.71 7.71
C LYS A 36 9.74 6.02 6.79
N MET A 37 8.68 5.41 7.31
CA MET A 37 7.63 4.81 6.49
C MET A 37 6.96 5.85 5.57
N ARG A 38 6.62 7.04 6.09
CA ARG A 38 6.02 8.11 5.30
C ARG A 38 6.97 8.60 4.20
N THR A 39 8.26 8.77 4.50
CA THR A 39 9.28 9.14 3.51
C THR A 39 9.40 8.07 2.42
N GLN A 40 9.45 6.80 2.81
CA GLN A 40 9.49 5.67 1.87
C GLN A 40 8.23 5.64 0.99
N LEU A 41 7.04 5.90 1.53
CA LEU A 41 5.78 5.93 0.76
C LEU A 41 5.67 7.08 -0.25
N TYR A 42 6.66 7.95 -0.39
CA TYR A 42 6.62 9.07 -1.33
C TYR A 42 6.17 8.72 -2.77
N PRO A 43 6.62 7.61 -3.42
CA PRO A 43 6.18 7.28 -4.77
C PRO A 43 4.67 6.94 -4.82
N TYR A 44 4.17 6.25 -3.81
CA TYR A 44 2.74 5.97 -3.62
C TYR A 44 1.93 7.27 -3.40
N LEU A 45 2.44 8.17 -2.56
CA LEU A 45 1.81 9.47 -2.28
C LEU A 45 1.73 10.36 -3.51
N VAL A 46 2.79 10.42 -4.33
CA VAL A 46 2.78 11.20 -5.57
C VAL A 46 1.78 10.62 -6.57
N ALA A 47 1.62 9.29 -6.63
CA ALA A 47 0.60 8.68 -7.47
C ALA A 47 -0.82 9.03 -7.00
N ALA A 48 -1.07 8.98 -5.68
CA ALA A 48 -2.35 9.40 -5.09
C ALA A 48 -2.63 10.90 -5.28
N ASP A 49 -1.60 11.76 -5.22
CA ASP A 49 -1.73 13.19 -5.53
C ASP A 49 -2.13 13.42 -7.00
N ALA A 50 -1.51 12.68 -7.92
CA ALA A 50 -1.84 12.75 -9.33
C ALA A 50 -3.26 12.26 -9.63
N GLU A 51 -3.76 11.27 -8.90
CA GLU A 51 -5.16 10.83 -8.95
C GLU A 51 -6.10 11.91 -8.40
N TYR A 52 -5.78 12.50 -7.24
CA TYR A 52 -6.54 13.62 -6.67
C TYR A 52 -6.67 14.78 -7.66
N ARG A 53 -5.56 15.21 -8.28
CA ARG A 53 -5.60 16.32 -9.26
C ARG A 53 -6.40 16.00 -10.52
N ARG A 54 -6.51 14.73 -10.91
CA ARG A 54 -7.21 14.31 -12.13
C ARG A 54 -8.70 14.04 -11.88
N GLU A 55 -9.03 13.42 -10.76
CA GLU A 55 -10.35 12.83 -10.49
C GLU A 55 -11.02 13.38 -9.23
N GLY A 56 -10.33 14.21 -8.44
CA GLY A 56 -10.83 14.75 -7.17
C GLY A 56 -10.84 13.75 -6.02
N ILE A 57 -10.27 12.54 -6.20
CA ILE A 57 -10.27 11.49 -5.18
C ILE A 57 -9.19 11.79 -4.13
N PRO A 58 -9.55 12.01 -2.84
CA PRO A 58 -8.58 12.38 -1.82
C PRO A 58 -7.62 11.24 -1.47
N MET A 59 -6.47 11.58 -0.87
CA MET A 59 -5.55 10.58 -0.34
C MET A 59 -6.16 9.87 0.88
N MET A 60 -6.70 10.61 1.85
CA MET A 60 -7.47 10.02 2.95
C MET A 60 -8.92 9.89 2.51
N ARG A 61 -9.41 8.65 2.41
CA ARG A 61 -10.73 8.34 1.86
C ARG A 61 -11.58 7.71 2.94
N HIS A 62 -12.75 8.31 3.18
CA HIS A 62 -13.83 7.62 3.88
C HIS A 62 -14.17 6.32 3.14
N LEU A 63 -14.50 5.24 3.85
CA LEU A 63 -14.71 3.94 3.21
C LEU A 63 -15.87 3.97 2.19
N THR A 64 -16.92 4.76 2.44
CA THR A 64 -18.04 5.01 1.49
C THR A 64 -17.58 5.44 0.10
N LEU A 65 -16.47 6.18 -0.03
CA LEU A 65 -15.99 6.62 -1.34
C LEU A 65 -15.56 5.45 -2.23
N THR A 66 -15.09 4.36 -1.62
CA THR A 66 -14.63 3.16 -2.34
C THR A 66 -15.64 2.02 -2.29
N TYR A 67 -16.50 2.01 -1.27
CA TYR A 67 -17.51 0.97 -1.02
C TYR A 67 -18.88 1.60 -0.76
N PRO A 68 -19.49 2.30 -1.75
CA PRO A 68 -20.74 3.03 -1.54
C PRO A 68 -21.92 2.09 -1.22
N ASP A 69 -21.90 0.87 -1.73
CA ASP A 69 -22.97 -0.12 -1.52
C ASP A 69 -22.81 -0.91 -0.20
N ASP A 70 -21.71 -0.70 0.53
CA ASP A 70 -21.47 -1.34 1.82
C ASP A 70 -21.90 -0.41 2.96
N ALA A 71 -23.12 -0.62 3.47
CA ALA A 71 -23.67 0.18 4.56
C ALA A 71 -22.82 0.12 5.84
N ARG A 72 -22.10 -1.00 6.09
CA ARG A 72 -21.22 -1.12 7.26
C ARG A 72 -19.96 -0.28 7.06
N ALA A 73 -19.37 -0.29 5.87
CA ALA A 73 -18.27 0.60 5.52
C ALA A 73 -18.68 2.07 5.67
N SER A 74 -19.91 2.41 5.28
CA SER A 74 -20.41 3.78 5.36
C SER A 74 -20.70 4.27 6.77
N ALA A 75 -20.93 3.35 7.72
CA ALA A 75 -21.13 3.67 9.13
C ALA A 75 -19.83 3.73 9.93
N ARG A 76 -18.66 3.86 9.28
CA ARG A 76 -17.34 3.93 9.94
C ARG A 76 -16.81 5.35 9.86
N GLU A 77 -16.51 5.94 11.01
CA GLU A 77 -16.07 7.34 11.11
C GLU A 77 -14.59 7.43 11.56
N ASP A 78 -14.02 6.32 12.02
CA ASP A 78 -12.79 6.23 12.79
C ASP A 78 -11.74 5.28 12.16
N GLU A 79 -11.96 4.93 10.88
CA GLU A 79 -11.05 4.18 10.00
C GLU A 79 -11.19 4.70 8.57
N TYR A 80 -10.11 4.64 7.79
CA TYR A 80 -10.08 5.23 6.45
C TYR A 80 -9.11 4.48 5.53
N LEU A 81 -9.32 4.63 4.22
CA LEU A 81 -8.28 4.24 3.25
C LEU A 81 -7.28 5.37 3.08
N PHE A 82 -5.99 5.03 3.13
CA PHE A 82 -4.89 5.89 2.78
C PHE A 82 -4.41 5.56 1.37
N GLY A 83 -4.87 6.33 0.39
CA GLY A 83 -4.83 6.02 -1.03
C GLY A 83 -5.77 4.85 -1.38
N PRO A 84 -5.55 4.16 -2.51
CA PRO A 84 -6.42 3.06 -2.94
C PRO A 84 -6.20 1.74 -2.19
N ASP A 85 -5.03 1.57 -1.56
CA ASP A 85 -4.51 0.24 -1.19
C ASP A 85 -4.41 -0.02 0.32
N LEU A 86 -4.25 1.02 1.14
CA LEU A 86 -3.99 0.87 2.57
C LEU A 86 -5.23 1.24 3.39
N LEU A 87 -5.62 0.44 4.37
CA LEU A 87 -6.64 0.77 5.37
C LEU A 87 -5.96 1.01 6.71
N ALA A 88 -6.17 2.20 7.28
CA ALA A 88 -5.66 2.60 8.58
C ALA A 88 -6.80 2.73 9.59
N ALA A 89 -6.63 2.16 10.78
CA ALA A 89 -7.59 2.25 11.87
C ALA A 89 -6.92 2.77 13.15
N PRO A 90 -6.86 4.11 13.35
CA PRO A 90 -6.30 4.73 14.54
C PRO A 90 -6.88 4.23 15.86
N VAL A 91 -6.04 4.15 16.89
CA VAL A 91 -6.46 3.92 18.27
C VAL A 91 -6.85 5.26 18.88
N LEU A 92 -8.09 5.36 19.34
CA LEU A 92 -8.66 6.61 19.86
C LEU A 92 -8.79 6.63 21.39
N GLU A 93 -8.73 5.46 22.03
CA GLU A 93 -8.92 5.30 23.46
C GLU A 93 -7.56 5.18 24.18
N PRO A 94 -7.29 6.01 25.20
CA PRO A 94 -6.08 5.91 26.02
C PRO A 94 -5.92 4.51 26.64
N GLY A 95 -4.72 3.96 26.57
CA GLY A 95 -4.38 2.65 27.15
C GLY A 95 -4.93 1.44 26.39
N ALA A 96 -5.73 1.64 25.33
CA ALA A 96 -6.14 0.53 24.48
C ALA A 96 -4.93 -0.16 23.83
N ARG A 97 -4.97 -1.50 23.80
CA ARG A 97 -3.93 -2.35 23.18
C ARG A 97 -4.46 -3.20 22.04
N ARG A 98 -5.73 -3.00 21.70
CA ARG A 98 -6.46 -3.67 20.62
C ARG A 98 -7.41 -2.67 20.00
N ARG A 99 -7.71 -2.88 18.73
CA ARG A 99 -8.63 -2.05 17.95
C ARG A 99 -9.62 -2.92 17.20
N GLU A 100 -10.90 -2.76 17.51
CA GLU A 100 -12.00 -3.22 16.67
C GLU A 100 -12.05 -2.38 15.40
N LEU A 101 -12.17 -2.98 14.22
CA LEU A 101 -12.26 -2.28 12.94
C LEU A 101 -13.13 -3.08 11.97
N TYR A 102 -13.65 -2.44 10.93
CA TYR A 102 -14.35 -3.11 9.85
C TYR A 102 -13.45 -3.25 8.62
N LEU A 103 -13.41 -4.45 8.04
CA LEU A 103 -12.78 -4.65 6.75
C LEU A 103 -13.88 -4.74 5.69
N PRO A 104 -13.89 -3.82 4.70
CA PRO A 104 -14.78 -3.95 3.55
C PRO A 104 -14.53 -5.25 2.77
N GLY A 105 -15.48 -5.63 1.93
CA GLY A 105 -15.40 -6.84 1.10
C GLY A 105 -14.09 -6.94 0.31
N GLY A 106 -13.52 -8.15 0.26
CA GLY A 106 -12.24 -8.43 -0.36
C GLY A 106 -11.32 -9.22 0.56
N GLU A 107 -10.03 -9.25 0.22
CA GLU A 107 -8.98 -9.84 1.06
C GLU A 107 -7.97 -8.75 1.41
N TRP A 108 -7.46 -8.83 2.63
CA TRP A 108 -6.56 -7.85 3.22
C TRP A 108 -5.33 -8.56 3.77
N VAL A 109 -4.22 -7.86 3.81
CA VAL A 109 -2.95 -8.29 4.39
C VAL A 109 -2.70 -7.44 5.61
N ASP A 110 -2.56 -8.07 6.78
CA ASP A 110 -2.08 -7.40 7.99
C ASP A 110 -0.62 -7.01 7.80
N LEU A 111 -0.35 -5.71 7.60
CA LEU A 111 0.94 -5.23 7.11
C LEU A 111 2.04 -5.48 8.15
N TRP A 112 1.76 -5.19 9.43
CA TRP A 112 2.76 -5.32 10.51
C TRP A 112 3.09 -6.76 10.90
N ARG A 113 2.28 -7.73 10.45
CA ARG A 113 2.60 -9.16 10.62
C ARG A 113 3.16 -9.79 9.35
N SER A 114 3.28 -9.03 8.28
CA SER A 114 3.82 -9.46 6.98
C SER A 114 5.10 -8.71 6.59
N VAL A 115 5.41 -7.62 7.29
CA VAL A 115 6.55 -6.73 7.06
C VAL A 115 7.26 -6.47 8.37
N ALA A 116 8.59 -6.57 8.37
CA ALA A 116 9.44 -6.09 9.46
C ALA A 116 9.98 -4.69 9.14
N TYR A 117 10.10 -3.88 10.19
CA TYR A 117 10.76 -2.59 10.15
C TYR A 117 12.16 -2.70 10.76
N ASP A 118 13.19 -2.32 10.00
CA ASP A 118 14.57 -2.29 10.50
C ASP A 118 14.83 -1.02 11.33
N GLY A 119 14.47 -1.07 12.62
CA GLY A 119 14.69 0.03 13.56
C GLY A 119 16.15 0.25 13.96
N ALA A 120 17.03 -0.71 13.71
CA ALA A 120 18.46 -0.62 14.05
C ALA A 120 19.31 -0.09 12.89
N GLY A 121 18.88 -0.32 11.65
CA GLY A 121 19.50 0.19 10.43
C GLY A 121 18.86 1.47 9.89
N ASP A 122 18.55 1.47 8.59
CA ASP A 122 18.10 2.66 7.86
C ASP A 122 16.57 2.89 7.88
N GLY A 123 15.83 1.98 8.53
CA GLY A 123 14.38 2.02 8.59
C GLY A 123 13.68 1.30 7.43
N GLY A 124 14.37 0.39 6.73
CA GLY A 124 13.79 -0.46 5.70
C GLY A 124 12.52 -1.20 6.13
N LEU A 125 11.64 -1.43 5.15
CA LEU A 125 10.47 -2.29 5.27
C LEU A 125 10.68 -3.54 4.41
N ASP A 126 10.85 -4.68 5.05
CA ASP A 126 11.12 -5.95 4.38
C ASP A 126 10.02 -6.97 4.65
N LEU A 127 9.68 -7.79 3.66
CA LEU A 127 8.74 -8.89 3.87
C LEU A 127 9.33 -9.90 4.86
N ALA A 128 8.71 -10.00 6.03
CA ALA A 128 9.14 -10.87 7.10
C ALA A 128 8.04 -11.86 7.44
N GLY A 129 8.35 -13.15 7.28
CA GLY A 129 7.36 -14.20 7.47
C GLY A 129 6.37 -14.32 6.32
N ARG A 130 5.50 -15.31 6.45
CA ARG A 130 4.41 -15.55 5.49
C ARG A 130 3.33 -14.49 5.66
N ALA A 131 2.97 -13.80 4.58
CA ALA A 131 1.97 -12.75 4.62
C ALA A 131 0.63 -13.24 5.20
N ARG A 132 0.08 -12.46 6.13
CA ARG A 132 -1.12 -12.80 6.87
C ARG A 132 -2.36 -12.24 6.16
N LEU A 133 -3.01 -13.10 5.39
CA LEU A 133 -4.29 -12.78 4.74
C LEU A 133 -5.46 -12.82 5.73
N VAL A 134 -6.38 -11.89 5.54
CA VAL A 134 -7.61 -11.76 6.31
C VAL A 134 -8.77 -11.49 5.36
N GLU A 135 -9.87 -12.21 5.54
CA GLU A 135 -11.11 -11.98 4.79
C GLU A 135 -11.82 -10.72 5.27
N GLY A 136 -12.24 -9.89 4.32
CA GLY A 136 -13.07 -8.73 4.54
C GLY A 136 -14.57 -9.04 4.63
N GLY A 137 -15.39 -8.00 4.60
CA GLY A 137 -16.83 -8.08 4.82
C GLY A 137 -17.22 -8.35 6.28
N ARG A 138 -16.32 -8.07 7.22
CA ARG A 138 -16.50 -8.37 8.65
C ARG A 138 -15.75 -7.40 9.54
N SER A 139 -16.23 -7.26 10.76
CA SER A 139 -15.47 -6.63 11.83
C SER A 139 -14.47 -7.59 12.44
N MET A 140 -13.36 -7.06 12.94
CA MET A 140 -12.35 -7.82 13.64
C MET A 140 -11.59 -6.96 14.65
N SER A 141 -11.00 -7.61 15.65
CA SER A 141 -10.12 -6.97 16.63
C SER A 141 -8.66 -7.29 16.33
N LEU A 142 -7.87 -6.28 15.96
CA LEU A 142 -6.42 -6.41 15.75
C LEU A 142 -5.63 -5.94 16.97
N PRO A 143 -4.43 -6.52 17.22
CA PRO A 143 -3.48 -5.96 18.17
C PRO A 143 -3.09 -4.54 17.75
N ALA A 144 -3.08 -3.63 18.72
CA ALA A 144 -2.65 -2.25 18.55
C ALA A 144 -1.75 -1.90 19.73
N PRO A 145 -0.53 -2.48 19.82
CA PRO A 145 0.45 -2.04 20.79
C PRO A 145 0.74 -0.54 20.59
N GLU A 146 1.33 0.09 21.61
CA GLU A 146 1.45 1.54 21.68
C GLU A 146 2.24 2.17 20.51
N ASP A 147 3.11 1.39 19.87
CA ASP A 147 3.93 1.79 18.73
C ASP A 147 3.32 1.42 17.36
N GLU A 148 2.15 0.77 17.33
CA GLU A 148 1.54 0.27 16.10
C GLU A 148 0.10 0.72 15.89
N LEU A 149 -0.08 1.52 14.84
CA LEU A 149 -1.34 1.81 14.21
C LEU A 149 -1.79 0.59 13.39
N PRO A 150 -2.94 -0.04 13.67
CA PRO A 150 -3.50 -1.07 12.81
C PRO A 150 -3.56 -0.61 11.36
N LEU A 151 -2.86 -1.35 10.49
CA LEU A 151 -2.65 -1.01 9.10
C LEU A 151 -2.72 -2.27 8.24
N LEU A 152 -3.63 -2.26 7.27
CA LEU A 152 -3.82 -3.36 6.34
C LEU A 152 -3.59 -2.89 4.91
N ALA A 153 -2.97 -3.74 4.09
CA ALA A 153 -2.90 -3.55 2.65
C ALA A 153 -3.95 -4.42 1.97
N ARG A 154 -4.56 -3.98 0.88
CA ARG A 154 -5.43 -4.83 0.08
C ARG A 154 -4.59 -5.99 -0.49
N ALA A 155 -5.15 -7.19 -0.53
CA ALA A 155 -4.53 -8.27 -1.29
C ALA A 155 -4.55 -7.89 -2.78
N GLY A 156 -3.39 -7.96 -3.43
CA GLY A 156 -3.15 -7.44 -4.78
C GLY A 156 -2.36 -6.13 -4.80
N THR A 157 -2.11 -5.49 -3.65
CA THR A 157 -1.37 -4.24 -3.59
C THR A 157 0.09 -4.40 -4.05
N LEU A 158 0.58 -3.36 -4.73
CA LEU A 158 1.97 -3.18 -5.14
C LEU A 158 2.46 -1.85 -4.56
N LEU A 159 3.16 -1.87 -3.43
CA LEU A 159 3.66 -0.68 -2.77
C LEU A 159 5.02 -0.30 -3.35
N ALA A 160 5.07 0.86 -4.01
CA ALA A 160 6.31 1.47 -4.44
C ALA A 160 6.86 2.42 -3.38
N LEU A 161 8.10 2.16 -2.97
CA LEU A 161 8.80 2.84 -1.90
C LEU A 161 10.07 3.51 -2.44
N LEU A 162 10.46 4.63 -1.82
CA LEU A 162 11.83 5.10 -1.90
C LEU A 162 12.74 4.14 -1.13
N PRO A 163 14.03 4.04 -1.52
CA PRO A 163 15.02 3.40 -0.68
C PRO A 163 15.03 3.98 0.75
N PRO A 164 15.17 3.15 1.78
CA PRO A 164 15.13 3.60 3.17
C PRO A 164 16.28 4.53 3.56
N ASP A 165 17.38 4.50 2.80
CA ASP A 165 18.52 5.40 2.97
C ASP A 165 18.23 6.86 2.56
N VAL A 166 17.05 7.19 2.02
CA VAL A 166 16.64 8.58 1.79
C VAL A 166 16.34 9.28 3.13
N ASP A 167 17.03 10.38 3.39
CA ASP A 167 16.87 11.18 4.61
C ASP A 167 15.85 12.29 4.44
N THR A 168 15.80 12.90 3.26
CA THR A 168 14.94 14.06 2.99
C THR A 168 14.36 14.06 1.60
N LEU A 169 13.11 14.53 1.50
CA LEU A 169 12.43 14.79 0.23
C LEU A 169 12.83 16.14 -0.39
N ALA A 170 13.53 16.98 0.37
CA ALA A 170 14.01 18.28 -0.09
C ALA A 170 15.12 18.09 -1.13
N ALA A 171 15.11 18.93 -2.17
CA ALA A 171 16.17 19.00 -3.17
C ALA A 171 17.41 19.80 -2.68
N TYR A 172 17.30 20.43 -1.50
CA TYR A 172 18.35 21.25 -0.90
C TYR A 172 18.94 20.61 0.35
N GLY A 173 20.07 21.12 0.80
CA GLY A 173 20.83 20.62 1.95
C GLY A 173 22.23 20.19 1.53
N THR A 174 23.23 20.62 2.31
CA THR A 174 24.66 20.46 1.98
C THR A 174 25.43 19.67 3.04
N ARG A 175 24.74 19.12 4.05
CA ARG A 175 25.39 18.31 5.08
C ARG A 175 26.03 17.06 4.44
N PRO A 176 27.32 16.79 4.68
CA PRO A 176 27.95 15.56 4.20
C PRO A 176 27.20 14.32 4.66
N GLY A 177 27.04 13.35 3.76
CA GLY A 177 26.31 12.10 4.01
C GLY A 177 24.78 12.21 3.94
N LEU A 178 24.21 13.40 3.78
CA LEU A 178 22.76 13.57 3.60
C LEU A 178 22.32 13.01 2.24
N VAL A 179 21.42 12.02 2.26
CA VAL A 179 20.83 11.45 1.04
C VAL A 179 19.49 12.12 0.76
N LYS A 180 19.43 12.85 -0.35
CA LYS A 180 18.22 13.53 -0.82
C LYS A 180 17.44 12.62 -1.75
N LEU A 181 16.14 12.91 -1.94
CA LEU A 181 15.30 12.28 -2.95
C LEU A 181 16.01 12.20 -4.32
N ASP A 182 16.66 13.30 -4.68
CA ASP A 182 17.32 13.50 -5.97
C ASP A 182 18.46 12.51 -6.23
N ASP A 183 19.15 12.09 -5.17
CA ASP A 183 20.29 11.16 -5.18
C ASP A 183 19.85 9.70 -5.38
N ARG A 184 18.55 9.43 -5.21
CA ARG A 184 17.93 8.09 -5.29
C ARG A 184 16.83 7.98 -6.33
N ARG A 185 16.65 9.01 -7.18
CA ARG A 185 15.64 8.98 -8.26
C ARG A 185 15.76 7.75 -9.16
N ASN A 186 16.92 7.17 -9.39
CA ASN A 186 17.03 5.97 -10.23
C ASN A 186 16.75 4.65 -9.49
N ARG A 187 16.15 4.67 -8.30
CA ARG A 187 15.84 3.48 -7.49
C ARG A 187 14.38 3.49 -7.02
N VAL A 188 13.79 2.31 -6.93
CA VAL A 188 12.46 2.07 -6.33
C VAL A 188 12.51 0.72 -5.64
N ASP A 189 12.05 0.68 -4.40
CA ASP A 189 11.83 -0.57 -3.68
C ASP A 189 10.36 -0.95 -3.83
N LEU A 190 10.06 -2.23 -4.06
CA LEU A 190 8.72 -2.73 -4.34
C LEU A 190 8.37 -3.84 -3.36
N LEU A 191 7.32 -3.62 -2.57
CA LEU A 191 6.67 -4.67 -1.79
C LEU A 191 5.39 -5.09 -2.51
N ALA A 192 5.31 -6.35 -2.93
CA ALA A 192 4.19 -6.89 -3.67
C ALA A 192 3.45 -7.99 -2.89
N PHE A 193 2.12 -7.86 -2.82
CA PHE A 193 1.22 -8.86 -2.24
C PHE A 193 0.28 -9.39 -3.34
N PRO A 194 0.79 -10.15 -4.31
CA PRO A 194 0.03 -10.51 -5.51
C PRO A 194 -1.20 -11.38 -5.23
N ARG A 195 -2.36 -10.90 -5.66
CA ARG A 195 -3.64 -11.60 -5.59
C ARG A 195 -4.53 -11.14 -6.74
N GLY A 196 -5.00 -12.06 -7.56
CA GLY A 196 -5.79 -11.73 -8.74
C GLY A 196 -5.07 -10.77 -9.69
N ASP A 197 -5.86 -10.02 -10.46
CA ASP A 197 -5.36 -8.97 -11.33
C ASP A 197 -5.55 -7.61 -10.65
N SER A 198 -4.49 -6.82 -10.57
CA SER A 198 -4.51 -5.50 -9.91
C SER A 198 -3.57 -4.51 -10.59
N SER A 199 -3.71 -3.23 -10.27
CA SER A 199 -2.81 -2.18 -10.73
C SER A 199 -2.63 -1.13 -9.65
N ALA A 200 -1.41 -0.61 -9.53
CA ALA A 200 -1.07 0.50 -8.65
C ALA A 200 -0.36 1.59 -9.45
N GLY A 201 -0.57 2.85 -9.10
CA GLY A 201 0.26 3.95 -9.57
C GLY A 201 1.53 4.06 -8.73
N PHE A 202 2.62 4.50 -9.33
CA PHE A 202 3.81 4.93 -8.59
C PHE A 202 4.37 6.17 -9.28
N TYR A 203 4.57 7.27 -8.57
CA TYR A 203 4.75 8.58 -9.18
C TYR A 203 3.60 9.00 -10.14
N ALA A 204 3.70 10.21 -10.68
CA ALA A 204 2.72 10.74 -11.61
C ALA A 204 2.85 10.04 -12.98
N GLY A 205 1.81 9.30 -13.37
CA GLY A 205 1.70 8.69 -14.70
C GLY A 205 2.48 7.39 -14.92
N GLU A 206 3.21 6.87 -13.92
CA GLU A 206 3.83 5.55 -14.00
C GLU A 206 2.93 4.49 -13.32
N ARG A 207 2.93 3.26 -13.83
CA ARG A 207 2.01 2.20 -13.38
C ARG A 207 2.69 0.85 -13.18
N LEU A 208 2.22 0.13 -12.18
CA LEU A 208 2.48 -1.27 -11.93
C LEU A 208 1.21 -2.08 -12.22
N ARG A 209 1.36 -3.30 -12.71
CA ARG A 209 0.26 -4.25 -12.94
C ARG A 209 0.66 -5.62 -12.44
N SER A 210 -0.15 -6.20 -11.56
CA SER A 210 -0.01 -7.60 -11.15
C SER A 210 -1.05 -8.43 -11.90
N ARG A 211 -0.63 -9.57 -12.43
CA ARG A 211 -1.54 -10.56 -13.02
C ARG A 211 -1.26 -11.94 -12.46
N GLU A 212 -2.29 -12.53 -11.90
CA GLU A 212 -2.22 -13.89 -11.37
C GLU A 212 -2.69 -14.89 -12.43
N ARG A 213 -1.84 -15.86 -12.77
CA ARG A 213 -2.13 -16.93 -13.71
C ARG A 213 -1.85 -18.28 -13.04
N ARG A 214 -2.35 -19.36 -13.61
CA ARG A 214 -2.11 -20.70 -13.06
C ARG A 214 -0.61 -21.04 -13.14
N GLY A 215 0.03 -21.17 -11.98
CA GLY A 215 1.46 -21.49 -11.88
C GLY A 215 2.38 -20.38 -12.40
N ARG A 216 1.89 -19.15 -12.52
CA ARG A 216 2.65 -18.02 -13.05
C ARG A 216 2.13 -16.71 -12.47
N TRP A 217 3.04 -15.82 -12.12
CA TRP A 217 2.73 -14.45 -11.72
C TRP A 217 3.49 -13.47 -12.60
N GLU A 218 2.82 -12.40 -13.03
CA GLU A 218 3.39 -11.38 -13.90
C GLU A 218 3.30 -10.01 -13.21
N LEU A 219 4.43 -9.29 -13.16
CA LEU A 219 4.53 -7.90 -12.74
C LEU A 219 4.91 -7.04 -13.94
N GLY A 220 3.94 -6.31 -14.49
CA GLY A 220 4.15 -5.30 -15.50
C GLY A 220 4.57 -3.97 -14.89
N ILE A 221 5.56 -3.32 -15.49
CA ILE A 221 6.05 -1.99 -15.10
C ILE A 221 5.99 -1.07 -16.32
N GLU A 222 5.32 0.06 -16.16
CA GLU A 222 5.17 1.14 -17.14
C GLU A 222 5.77 2.42 -16.55
N GLY A 223 7.09 2.59 -16.66
CA GLY A 223 7.84 3.72 -16.10
C GLY A 223 8.23 4.80 -17.12
N SER A 224 8.44 6.02 -16.62
CA SER A 224 8.88 7.17 -17.44
C SER A 224 10.38 7.16 -17.74
N ARG A 225 11.17 6.50 -16.88
CA ARG A 225 12.64 6.42 -16.98
C ARG A 225 13.17 5.09 -16.50
N SER A 226 14.40 4.76 -16.88
CA SER A 226 15.07 3.56 -16.39
C SER A 226 15.42 3.71 -14.90
N ARG A 227 14.97 2.75 -14.09
CA ARG A 227 15.25 2.67 -12.65
C ARG A 227 15.73 1.26 -12.29
N ARG A 228 16.48 1.15 -11.20
CA ARG A 228 16.74 -0.11 -10.51
C ARG A 228 15.56 -0.38 -9.58
N TYR A 229 14.93 -1.53 -9.73
CA TYR A 229 13.88 -2.01 -8.84
C TYR A 229 14.47 -3.05 -7.90
N SER A 230 14.25 -2.89 -6.60
CA SER A 230 14.45 -3.94 -5.60
C SER A 230 13.07 -4.51 -5.26
N LEU A 231 12.77 -5.74 -5.69
CA LEU A 231 11.46 -6.35 -5.52
C LEU A 231 11.49 -7.39 -4.41
N GLN A 232 10.50 -7.32 -3.52
CA GLN A 232 10.09 -8.40 -2.63
C GLN A 232 8.61 -8.71 -2.88
N ALA A 233 8.30 -9.95 -3.24
CA ALA A 233 6.94 -10.37 -3.58
C ALA A 233 6.51 -11.57 -2.72
N SER A 234 5.43 -11.41 -1.95
CA SER A 234 4.84 -12.51 -1.18
C SER A 234 3.95 -13.38 -2.07
N LEU A 235 4.54 -14.36 -2.76
CA LEU A 235 3.82 -15.32 -3.60
C LEU A 235 2.88 -16.22 -2.78
N ALA A 236 3.01 -16.23 -1.45
CA ALA A 236 2.06 -16.87 -0.53
C ALA A 236 0.65 -16.25 -0.58
N THR A 237 0.51 -15.02 -1.10
CA THR A 237 -0.78 -14.34 -1.22
C THR A 237 -1.60 -14.74 -2.45
N LEU A 238 -1.00 -15.46 -3.40
CA LEU A 238 -1.68 -15.97 -4.59
C LEU A 238 -2.83 -16.93 -4.20
N ARG A 239 -3.86 -17.05 -5.05
CA ARG A 239 -4.92 -18.07 -4.95
C ARG A 239 -4.36 -19.47 -4.96
N ARG A 240 -3.31 -19.70 -5.75
CA ARG A 240 -2.59 -20.97 -5.79
C ARG A 240 -1.09 -20.69 -5.67
N PRO A 241 -0.58 -20.54 -4.43
CA PRO A 241 0.84 -20.31 -4.20
C PRO A 241 1.69 -21.40 -4.85
N PHE A 242 2.87 -21.01 -5.34
CA PHE A 242 3.82 -21.91 -5.96
C PHE A 242 5.25 -21.49 -5.63
N THR A 243 6.17 -22.46 -5.73
CA THR A 243 7.60 -22.22 -5.68
C THR A 243 8.09 -21.86 -7.09
N PRO A 244 8.66 -20.66 -7.32
CA PRO A 244 9.19 -20.30 -8.61
C PRO A 244 10.50 -21.05 -8.90
N CYS A 245 10.67 -21.56 -10.11
CA CYS A 245 11.96 -22.07 -10.60
C CYS A 245 12.60 -21.18 -11.65
N ARG A 246 11.81 -20.25 -12.21
CA ARG A 246 12.26 -19.37 -13.27
C ARG A 246 11.66 -17.99 -13.08
N VAL A 247 12.53 -17.00 -13.09
CA VAL A 247 12.16 -15.58 -13.12
C VAL A 247 12.71 -14.98 -14.41
N THR A 248 11.88 -14.29 -15.16
CA THR A 248 12.30 -13.58 -16.37
C THR A 248 11.96 -12.11 -16.27
N VAL A 249 12.80 -11.23 -16.83
CA VAL A 249 12.52 -9.80 -16.98
C VAL A 249 12.63 -9.45 -18.45
N GLY A 250 11.55 -8.91 -19.03
CA GLY A 250 11.51 -8.59 -20.46
C GLY A 250 11.72 -9.82 -21.36
N GLY A 251 11.25 -10.99 -20.91
CA GLY A 251 11.41 -12.27 -21.60
C GLY A 251 12.78 -12.95 -21.43
N ARG A 252 13.77 -12.28 -20.80
CA ARG A 252 15.09 -12.87 -20.52
C ARG A 252 15.12 -13.48 -19.13
N ALA A 253 15.61 -14.71 -19.00
CA ALA A 253 15.77 -15.35 -17.69
C ALA A 253 16.82 -14.61 -16.86
N LEU A 254 16.50 -14.35 -15.59
CA LEU A 254 17.47 -13.83 -14.64
C LEU A 254 18.46 -14.95 -14.23
N PRO A 255 19.76 -14.65 -14.13
CA PRO A 255 20.73 -15.53 -13.49
C PRO A 255 20.27 -15.95 -12.09
N ALA A 256 20.61 -17.18 -11.68
CA ALA A 256 20.24 -17.68 -10.35
C ALA A 256 20.79 -16.84 -9.19
N ALA A 257 21.84 -16.04 -9.41
CA ALA A 257 22.41 -15.13 -8.42
C ALA A 257 21.62 -13.82 -8.26
N ASP A 258 20.76 -13.48 -9.23
CA ASP A 258 20.04 -12.18 -9.27
C ASP A 258 18.62 -12.26 -8.67
N TRP A 259 18.23 -13.43 -8.15
CA TRP A 259 16.97 -13.62 -7.46
C TRP A 259 17.07 -14.76 -6.43
N SER A 260 16.23 -14.70 -5.41
CA SER A 260 16.12 -15.73 -4.38
C SER A 260 14.65 -16.01 -4.06
N TYR A 261 14.36 -17.18 -3.50
CA TYR A 261 13.02 -17.49 -3.00
C TYR A 261 13.10 -18.16 -1.64
N ARG A 262 12.51 -17.53 -0.63
CA ARG A 262 12.42 -18.06 0.73
C ARG A 262 11.12 -18.85 0.88
N ALA A 263 11.23 -20.17 0.73
CA ALA A 263 10.05 -21.06 0.70
C ALA A 263 9.25 -21.11 2.00
N SER A 264 9.87 -20.86 3.17
CA SER A 264 9.16 -20.81 4.46
C SER A 264 8.08 -19.72 4.48
N ASP A 265 8.38 -18.59 3.84
CA ASP A 265 7.60 -17.37 3.91
C ASP A 265 6.89 -17.09 2.58
N GLY A 266 7.29 -17.80 1.52
CA GLY A 266 6.79 -17.64 0.17
C GLY A 266 7.22 -16.33 -0.49
N VAL A 267 8.38 -15.79 -0.12
CA VAL A 267 8.88 -14.49 -0.59
C VAL A 267 9.88 -14.67 -1.72
N LEU A 268 9.61 -14.04 -2.86
CA LEU A 268 10.53 -13.89 -3.99
C LEU A 268 11.24 -12.54 -3.89
N GLU A 269 12.56 -12.54 -3.97
CA GLU A 269 13.39 -11.33 -3.93
C GLU A 269 14.21 -11.24 -5.22
N THR A 270 14.31 -10.05 -5.82
CA THR A 270 15.16 -9.84 -6.99
C THR A 270 15.45 -8.36 -7.21
N THR A 271 16.57 -8.07 -7.88
CA THR A 271 16.89 -6.72 -8.33
C THR A 271 17.09 -6.69 -9.83
N PHE A 272 16.50 -5.72 -10.52
CA PHE A 272 16.67 -5.55 -11.95
C PHE A 272 16.56 -4.09 -12.37
N ARG A 273 16.98 -3.77 -13.60
CA ARG A 273 16.83 -2.43 -14.18
C ARG A 273 15.87 -2.46 -15.34
N ALA A 274 14.93 -1.51 -15.34
CA ALA A 274 14.00 -1.34 -16.44
C ALA A 274 13.43 0.08 -16.48
N ARG A 275 13.01 0.50 -17.67
CA ARG A 275 12.05 1.62 -17.81
C ARG A 275 10.63 1.08 -17.86
N ALA A 276 10.38 0.18 -18.79
CA ALA A 276 9.15 -0.58 -18.91
C ALA A 276 9.53 -2.04 -19.15
N THR A 277 8.85 -2.97 -18.49
CA THR A 277 9.14 -4.40 -18.60
C THR A 277 7.99 -5.24 -18.07
N THR A 278 8.07 -6.55 -18.26
CA THR A 278 7.28 -7.51 -17.51
C THR A 278 8.24 -8.48 -16.84
N LEU A 279 8.16 -8.54 -15.51
CA LEU A 279 8.75 -9.63 -14.73
C LEU A 279 7.75 -10.78 -14.67
N VAL A 280 8.23 -12.01 -14.84
CA VAL A 280 7.40 -13.21 -14.78
C VAL A 280 8.08 -14.23 -13.86
N ALA A 281 7.40 -14.63 -12.79
CA ALA A 281 7.77 -15.76 -11.95
C ALA A 281 6.92 -16.97 -12.34
N SER A 282 7.55 -18.09 -12.68
CA SER A 282 6.87 -19.32 -13.11
C SER A 282 7.18 -20.47 -12.18
N ALA A 283 6.14 -21.25 -11.85
CA ALA A 283 6.27 -22.50 -11.12
C ALA A 283 7.11 -23.51 -11.92
N CYS A 284 7.70 -24.47 -11.22
CA CYS A 284 8.22 -25.67 -11.87
C CYS A 284 7.10 -26.31 -12.71
N CYS A 285 7.33 -26.47 -14.01
CA CYS A 285 6.63 -27.51 -14.73
C CYS A 285 7.01 -28.82 -14.04
N LYS A 286 6.05 -29.54 -13.45
CA LYS A 286 6.22 -30.98 -13.40
C LYS A 286 6.26 -31.40 -14.85
N GLU A 287 7.41 -31.84 -15.34
CA GLU A 287 7.44 -32.63 -16.56
C GLU A 287 6.41 -33.73 -16.34
N ALA A 288 5.35 -33.72 -17.14
CA ALA A 288 4.50 -34.88 -17.26
C ALA A 288 5.42 -35.96 -17.82
N GLY A 289 5.95 -36.79 -16.91
CA GLY A 289 6.75 -37.94 -17.27
C GLY A 289 5.96 -38.74 -18.30
N GLY A 290 6.51 -38.82 -19.51
CA GLY A 290 6.11 -39.82 -20.46
C GLY A 290 6.43 -41.18 -19.89
N ASP A 291 5.42 -42.02 -19.79
CA ASP A 291 5.53 -43.45 -20.09
C ASP A 291 4.11 -44.03 -20.19
N GLY A 292 3.86 -44.69 -21.30
CA GLY A 292 2.56 -45.25 -21.64
C GLY A 292 2.38 -45.39 -23.15
N GLN A 293 3.22 -46.24 -23.76
CA GLN A 293 2.96 -46.81 -25.07
C GLN A 293 1.52 -47.32 -25.15
N GLY A 294 0.81 -46.89 -26.19
CA GLY A 294 -0.49 -47.38 -26.57
C GLY A 294 -0.61 -47.23 -28.08
N GLU A 295 -0.07 -48.21 -28.80
CA GLU A 295 -0.42 -48.45 -30.21
C GLU A 295 -1.93 -48.64 -30.33
N GLY A 296 -2.53 -48.10 -31.39
CA GLY A 296 -3.90 -48.50 -31.75
C GLY A 296 -4.64 -47.55 -32.68
N GLY A 297 -4.43 -47.73 -33.99
CA GLY A 297 -5.52 -47.76 -34.97
C GLY A 297 -6.12 -46.42 -35.43
N GLY A 298 -5.79 -46.04 -36.67
CA GLY A 298 -6.43 -44.93 -37.35
C GLY A 298 -7.88 -45.19 -37.78
N ARG A 299 -8.59 -44.10 -38.07
CA ARG A 299 -9.53 -43.99 -39.19
C ARG A 299 -9.87 -42.53 -39.49
N GLU A 300 -9.75 -42.19 -40.76
CA GLU A 300 -10.08 -40.90 -41.38
C GLU A 300 -11.60 -40.70 -41.56
N ARG A 301 -12.01 -39.42 -41.38
CA ARG A 301 -13.05 -38.63 -42.10
C ARG A 301 -14.55 -38.97 -41.92
N PRO A 302 -15.50 -38.05 -42.28
CA PRO A 302 -15.35 -36.66 -42.79
C PRO A 302 -16.19 -35.58 -42.06
N ALA A 303 -15.97 -34.34 -42.52
CA ALA A 303 -16.66 -33.10 -42.22
C ALA A 303 -18.20 -33.12 -42.40
N ARG A 304 -18.88 -32.26 -41.62
CA ARG A 304 -20.18 -31.68 -41.98
C ARG A 304 -20.23 -30.21 -41.58
N ASP A 305 -20.42 -29.38 -42.60
CA ASP A 305 -20.98 -28.04 -42.51
C ASP A 305 -22.33 -28.06 -41.78
N ARG A 306 -22.58 -27.01 -40.98
CA ARG A 306 -23.87 -26.30 -41.03
C ARG A 306 -23.78 -24.90 -40.43
N GLN A 307 -24.24 -23.98 -41.27
CA GLN A 307 -24.57 -22.58 -41.06
C GLN A 307 -25.41 -22.30 -39.81
N GLY A 308 -25.28 -21.07 -39.31
CA GLY A 308 -26.46 -20.27 -38.97
C GLY A 308 -26.37 -19.47 -37.67
N GLY A 309 -26.51 -18.15 -37.79
CA GLY A 309 -27.10 -17.32 -36.74
C GLY A 309 -26.16 -16.31 -36.10
N GLY A 310 -26.02 -15.15 -36.75
CA GLY A 310 -25.44 -13.97 -36.13
C GLY A 310 -26.37 -13.31 -35.12
N SER A 311 -25.78 -12.55 -34.20
CA SER A 311 -26.29 -11.25 -33.77
C SER A 311 -25.16 -10.49 -33.09
N ALA A 312 -24.60 -9.54 -33.84
CA ALA A 312 -23.73 -8.51 -33.33
C ALA A 312 -24.61 -7.42 -32.70
N SER A 313 -24.40 -7.13 -31.41
CA SER A 313 -24.85 -5.88 -30.82
C SER A 313 -23.66 -4.92 -30.79
N THR A 314 -23.69 -4.00 -31.73
CA THR A 314 -22.76 -2.87 -31.86
C THR A 314 -23.52 -1.60 -31.47
N ARG A 315 -22.95 -0.79 -30.56
CA ARG A 315 -22.81 0.69 -30.64
C ARG A 315 -22.61 1.32 -29.25
N PRO A 316 -22.04 2.54 -29.15
CA PRO A 316 -21.00 3.13 -30.01
C PRO A 316 -19.84 3.74 -29.21
N ALA A 317 -18.71 3.90 -29.91
CA ALA A 317 -17.65 4.82 -29.56
C ALA A 317 -18.13 6.27 -29.71
N ALA A 318 -17.75 7.13 -28.76
CA ALA A 318 -17.75 8.58 -28.92
C ALA A 318 -16.28 9.05 -29.04
N ALA A 319 -16.04 9.86 -30.07
CA ALA A 319 -14.75 10.39 -30.49
C ALA A 319 -14.32 11.61 -29.62
N PRO A 320 -13.06 12.08 -29.76
CA PRO A 320 -12.43 13.01 -28.83
C PRO A 320 -12.74 14.48 -29.16
N GLY A 321 -13.00 15.27 -28.12
CA GLY A 321 -13.10 16.72 -28.21
C GLY A 321 -11.86 17.39 -27.64
N SER A 322 -11.03 17.92 -28.53
CA SER A 322 -9.98 18.89 -28.25
C SER A 322 -10.56 20.20 -27.72
N GLY A 323 -9.89 20.79 -26.73
CA GLY A 323 -10.21 22.12 -26.20
C GLY A 323 -9.09 22.63 -25.31
N ASP A 324 -7.96 22.99 -25.93
CA ASP A 324 -6.94 23.83 -25.31
C ASP A 324 -7.56 25.20 -24.97
N LEU A 325 -7.43 25.64 -23.71
CA LEU A 325 -7.43 27.05 -23.36
C LEU A 325 -6.38 27.31 -22.27
N PRO A 326 -5.49 28.31 -22.45
CA PRO A 326 -4.47 28.67 -21.49
C PRO A 326 -5.03 29.67 -20.48
N PHE A 327 -4.83 29.45 -19.20
CA PHE A 327 -4.98 30.50 -18.18
C PHE A 327 -3.72 30.58 -17.33
N THR A 328 -2.80 31.41 -17.81
CA THR A 328 -1.78 32.07 -17.00
C THR A 328 -2.39 33.26 -16.28
N GLY A 329 -2.18 33.36 -14.96
CA GLY A 329 -2.17 34.65 -14.26
C GLY A 329 -2.91 34.73 -12.92
N LEU A 330 -2.11 34.85 -11.85
CA LEU A 330 -2.34 35.65 -10.64
C LEU A 330 -3.37 35.19 -9.58
N THR A 331 -2.90 34.79 -8.39
CA THR A 331 -2.77 35.66 -7.18
C THR A 331 -2.64 34.85 -5.88
N LEU A 332 -1.52 35.06 -5.19
CA LEU A 332 -1.24 35.24 -3.74
C LEU A 332 -2.11 34.61 -2.61
N LEU A 333 -1.39 34.02 -1.64
CA LEU A 333 -1.52 34.03 -0.16
C LEU A 333 -2.92 34.06 0.52
N LEU A 334 -3.16 33.09 1.42
CA LEU A 334 -3.43 33.27 2.87
C LEU A 334 -3.72 31.86 3.48
N ILE A 335 -2.90 31.34 4.39
CA ILE A 335 -2.93 31.45 5.86
C ILE A 335 -3.48 30.17 6.54
N ALA A 336 -2.74 29.76 7.56
CA ALA A 336 -3.08 28.75 8.55
C ALA A 336 -4.33 29.11 9.37
N GLY A 337 -5.10 28.10 9.75
CA GLY A 337 -6.04 28.12 10.87
C GLY A 337 -6.33 26.66 11.24
N LEU A 338 -5.75 26.11 12.31
CA LEU A 338 -6.18 26.20 13.71
C LEU A 338 -7.61 25.70 13.94
N GLY A 339 -7.71 24.80 14.92
CA GLY A 339 -8.90 24.06 15.25
C GLY A 339 -9.98 24.89 15.92
N LEU A 340 -11.18 24.34 15.88
CA LEU A 340 -12.28 24.64 16.78
C LEU A 340 -13.22 23.43 16.73
N SER A 341 -13.24 22.62 17.79
CA SER A 341 -14.44 21.88 18.17
C SER A 341 -14.36 21.54 19.66
N ALA A 342 -14.77 22.51 20.47
CA ALA A 342 -15.22 22.30 21.83
C ALA A 342 -16.54 23.09 21.96
N ALA A 343 -17.67 22.37 21.97
CA ALA A 343 -18.92 22.72 22.67
C ALA A 343 -20.11 22.00 22.01
N ALA A 344 -20.40 20.78 22.47
CA ALA A 344 -21.76 20.22 22.49
C ALA A 344 -21.82 19.05 23.47
N SER A 345 -21.79 19.36 24.77
CA SER A 345 -22.18 18.42 25.83
C SER A 345 -22.73 19.23 27.01
N GLY A 346 -23.91 19.81 26.80
CA GLY A 346 -24.78 20.28 27.87
C GLY A 346 -25.99 19.35 27.92
N LEU A 347 -26.36 18.94 29.15
CA LEU A 347 -27.47 18.05 29.52
C LEU A 347 -27.19 16.53 29.49
N VAL A 348 -26.38 16.03 30.43
CA VAL A 348 -26.73 14.92 31.33
C VAL A 348 -25.81 14.99 32.55
N LEU A 349 -26.16 15.76 33.60
CA LEU A 349 -25.60 15.61 34.96
C LEU A 349 -26.37 16.50 35.95
N SER A 350 -27.64 16.16 36.17
CA SER A 350 -28.42 16.67 37.31
C SER A 350 -29.16 15.50 37.94
N ARG A 351 -28.40 14.60 38.60
CA ARG A 351 -28.88 13.60 39.59
C ARG A 351 -27.70 12.73 40.03
N LEU A 352 -26.78 13.26 40.84
CA LEU A 352 -25.84 12.44 41.64
C LEU A 352 -25.06 13.26 42.69
N ALA A 353 -25.68 14.28 43.29
CA ALA A 353 -25.12 15.02 44.42
C ALA A 353 -26.22 15.31 45.46
N ALA A 354 -26.80 14.24 46.02
CA ALA A 354 -27.63 14.29 47.22
C ALA A 354 -27.66 12.89 47.85
N ARG A 355 -26.55 12.50 48.48
CA ARG A 355 -26.42 11.43 49.50
C ARG A 355 -24.94 11.25 49.80
N ARG A 356 -24.41 12.03 50.75
CA ARG A 356 -23.32 11.69 51.69
C ARG A 356 -22.84 12.97 52.40
N SER A 357 -23.51 13.28 53.50
CA SER A 357 -22.93 13.96 54.67
C SER A 357 -23.93 13.83 55.81
N GLU A 358 -23.93 12.67 56.45
CA GLU A 358 -23.95 12.60 57.92
C GLU A 358 -22.48 12.53 58.37
#